data_AF-A0A3Q0J8Z1-F1
#
_entry.id   AF-A0A3Q0J8Z1-F1
#
_cell.length_a   1.000
_cell.length_b   1.000
_cell.length_c   1.000
_cell.angle_alpha   90.00
_cell.angle_beta   90.00
_cell.angle_gamma   90.00
#
_symmetry.space_group_name_H-M   'P 1'
#
loop_
_entity.id
_entity.type
_entity.pdbx_description
1 polymer ?
#
loop_
_entity_poly.entity_id
_entity_poly.type
_entity_poly.pdbx_seq_one_letter_code
_entity_poly.pdbx_strand_id
1 'polypeptide(L)'
;MVVSWQDEVGESYTIHDNSLDGKYLVLPSGELHIRDVGPEDGYKSYQCRTKHRLTGETRLSATKGRLVITEPVGAMKPKISEDSLIKRHASETTGLALLCPAQAYPVPFFR
;
A
#
# COMPACT_ATOMS: atom_id res chain seq x y z
N MET A 1 -14.42 -2.85 -5.55
CA MET A 1 -13.60 -2.02 -4.63
C MET A 1 -12.83 -2.92 -3.69
N VAL A 2 -11.63 -2.52 -3.24
CA VAL A 2 -10.90 -3.26 -2.21
C VAL A 2 -11.62 -3.07 -0.87
N VAL A 3 -11.77 -4.15 -0.11
CA VAL A 3 -12.41 -4.17 1.21
C VAL A 3 -11.37 -4.40 2.30
N SER A 4 -10.41 -5.29 2.05
CA SER A 4 -9.33 -5.60 2.97
C SER A 4 -8.12 -6.12 2.22
N TRP A 5 -6.96 -6.06 2.87
CA TRP A 5 -5.79 -6.82 2.49
C TRP A 5 -5.61 -7.99 3.45
N GLN A 6 -4.97 -9.05 2.99
CA GLN A 6 -4.59 -10.19 3.83
C GLN A 6 -3.18 -10.64 3.49
N ASP A 7 -2.44 -11.11 4.48
CA ASP A 7 -1.12 -11.71 4.30
C ASP A 7 -1.19 -13.24 4.11
N GLU A 8 -0.04 -13.89 4.01
CA GLU A 8 0.07 -15.33 3.83
C GLU A 8 -0.38 -16.15 5.05
N VAL A 9 -0.25 -15.58 6.25
CA VAL A 9 -0.65 -16.21 7.52
C VAL A 9 -2.16 -16.02 7.76
N GLY A 10 -2.82 -15.17 6.95
CA GLY A 10 -4.25 -14.86 7.05
C GLY A 10 -4.55 -13.67 7.95
N GLU A 11 -3.53 -12.89 8.34
CA GLU A 11 -3.73 -11.61 9.03
C GLU A 11 -4.44 -10.65 8.08
N SER A 12 -5.55 -10.04 8.52
CA SER A 12 -6.37 -9.16 7.69
C SER A 12 -6.21 -7.69 8.08
N TYR A 13 -5.80 -6.85 7.14
CA TYR A 13 -5.67 -5.41 7.30
C TYR A 13 -6.89 -4.71 6.69
N THR A 14 -7.53 -3.82 7.44
CA THR A 14 -8.71 -3.06 6.98
C THR A 14 -8.50 -1.55 7.10
N ILE A 15 -9.36 -0.74 6.48
CA ILE A 15 -9.26 0.73 6.49
C ILE A 15 -9.42 1.31 7.91
N HIS A 16 -10.13 0.60 8.80
CA HIS A 16 -10.37 1.01 10.18
C HIS A 16 -9.49 0.25 11.18
N ASP A 17 -8.52 -0.51 10.68
CA ASP A 17 -7.65 -1.28 11.54
C ASP A 17 -6.61 -0.35 12.18
N ASN A 18 -6.79 -0.08 13.47
CA ASN A 18 -5.75 0.53 14.30
C ASN A 18 -4.83 -0.58 14.79
N SER A 19 -4.06 -1.17 13.86
CA SER A 19 -2.98 -2.09 14.22
C SER A 19 -2.08 -1.41 15.26
N LEU A 20 -1.82 -2.11 16.38
CA LEU A 20 -1.08 -1.59 17.54
C LEU A 20 0.30 -1.03 17.17
N ASP A 21 0.89 -1.52 16.08
CA ASP A 21 2.23 -1.12 15.62
C ASP A 21 2.19 -0.05 14.51
N GLY A 22 1.03 0.21 13.90
CA GLY A 22 0.86 1.24 12.86
C GLY A 22 1.71 1.04 11.60
N LYS A 23 2.37 -0.12 11.43
CA LYS A 23 3.20 -0.47 10.28
C LYS A 23 2.37 -0.62 9.00
N TYR A 24 1.20 -1.24 9.10
CA TYR A 24 0.29 -1.50 7.98
C TYR A 24 -0.89 -0.54 8.01
N LEU A 25 -1.18 0.10 6.88
CA LEU A 25 -2.31 1.01 6.72
C LEU A 25 -2.98 0.77 5.37
N VAL A 26 -4.28 0.53 5.36
CA VAL A 26 -5.06 0.49 4.11
C VAL A 26 -5.59 1.89 3.79
N LEU A 27 -5.17 2.45 2.67
CA LEU A 27 -5.59 3.77 2.22
C LEU A 27 -7.07 3.75 1.75
N PRO A 28 -7.79 4.88 1.82
CA PRO A 28 -9.16 4.99 1.29
C PRO A 28 -9.30 4.65 -0.20
N SER A 29 -8.21 4.78 -0.97
CA SER A 29 -8.11 4.34 -2.37
C SER A 29 -8.09 2.81 -2.53
N GLY A 30 -7.81 2.06 -1.46
CA GLY A 30 -7.75 0.60 -1.43
C GLY A 30 -6.33 0.02 -1.50
N GLU A 31 -5.29 0.84 -1.52
CA GLU A 31 -3.89 0.41 -1.52
C GLU A 31 -3.42 0.05 -0.10
N LEU A 32 -2.46 -0.88 0.01
CA LEU A 32 -1.79 -1.21 1.27
C LEU A 32 -0.50 -0.39 1.37
N HIS A 33 -0.43 0.48 2.37
CA HIS A 33 0.76 1.24 2.72
C HIS A 33 1.49 0.55 3.87
N ILE A 34 2.77 0.23 3.64
CA ILE A 34 3.64 -0.44 4.62
C ILE A 34 4.75 0.55 4.97
N ARG A 35 4.86 0.89 6.26
CA ARG A 35 5.85 1.82 6.78
C ARG A 35 7.15 1.09 7.10
N ASP A 36 8.25 1.82 6.99
CA ASP A 36 9.61 1.39 7.34
C ASP A 36 9.90 -0.05 6.89
N VAL A 37 9.82 -0.26 5.59
CA VAL A 37 9.90 -1.59 4.98
C VAL A 37 11.30 -2.17 5.20
N GLY A 38 11.36 -3.33 5.83
CA GLY A 38 12.59 -4.07 6.10
C GLY A 38 12.70 -5.37 5.27
N PRO A 39 13.83 -6.08 5.36
CA PRO A 39 14.01 -7.39 4.73
C PRO A 39 12.95 -8.42 5.14
N GLU A 40 12.41 -8.31 6.36
CA GLU A 40 11.36 -9.19 6.88
C GLU A 40 10.06 -9.12 6.06
N ASP A 41 9.71 -7.94 5.53
CA ASP A 41 8.50 -7.75 4.73
C ASP A 41 8.63 -8.35 3.33
N GLY A 42 9.87 -8.57 2.85
CA GLY A 42 10.14 -9.22 1.57
C GLY A 42 9.76 -10.71 1.54
N TYR A 43 9.64 -11.36 2.69
CA TYR A 43 9.20 -12.75 2.81
C TYR A 43 7.68 -12.89 2.86
N LYS A 44 6.94 -11.79 3.11
CA LYS A 44 5.48 -11.82 3.16
C LYS A 44 4.86 -11.68 1.77
N SER A 45 3.81 -12.46 1.54
CA SER A 45 2.95 -12.34 0.36
C SER A 45 1.61 -11.72 0.73
N TYR A 46 1.16 -10.72 -0.02
CA TYR A 46 -0.07 -9.98 0.24
C TYR A 46 -1.12 -10.22 -0.86
N GLN A 47 -2.38 -10.29 -0.47
CA GLN A 47 -3.53 -10.37 -1.37
C GLN A 47 -4.59 -9.37 -0.99
N CYS A 48 -5.15 -8.67 -1.98
CA CYS A 48 -6.33 -7.85 -1.75
C CYS A 48 -7.61 -8.69 -1.87
N ARG A 49 -8.60 -8.36 -1.04
CA ARG A 49 -9.98 -8.82 -1.12
C ARG A 49 -10.82 -7.70 -1.72
N THR A 50 -11.50 -7.98 -2.81
CA THR A 50 -12.38 -7.03 -3.49
C THR A 50 -13.83 -7.43 -3.35
N LYS A 51 -14.73 -6.44 -3.28
CA LYS A 51 -16.18 -6.61 -3.36
C LYS A 51 -16.70 -5.90 -4.60
N HIS A 52 -17.49 -6.62 -5.39
CA HIS A 52 -18.18 -6.07 -6.53
C HIS A 52 -19.42 -5.28 -6.08
N ARG A 53 -19.55 -4.03 -6.51
CA ARG A 53 -20.59 -3.13 -5.99
C ARG A 53 -22.00 -3.54 -6.40
N LEU A 54 -22.16 -4.07 -7.62
CA LEU A 54 -23.48 -4.40 -8.18
C LEU A 54 -23.98 -5.79 -7.75
N THR A 55 -23.08 -6.78 -7.68
CA THR A 55 -23.44 -8.17 -7.35
C THR A 55 -23.21 -8.51 -5.88
N GLY A 56 -22.46 -7.69 -5.15
CA GLY A 56 -22.09 -7.95 -3.77
C GLY A 56 -21.04 -9.05 -3.57
N GLU A 57 -20.61 -9.72 -4.66
CA GLU A 57 -19.67 -10.83 -4.59
C GLU A 57 -18.30 -10.37 -4.09
N THR A 58 -17.73 -11.13 -3.14
CA THR A 58 -16.37 -10.89 -2.65
C THR A 58 -15.40 -11.90 -3.24
N ARG A 59 -14.30 -11.42 -3.81
CA ARG A 59 -13.25 -12.27 -4.39
C ARG A 59 -11.87 -11.83 -3.92
N LEU A 60 -11.00 -12.80 -3.72
CA LEU A 60 -9.57 -12.56 -3.54
C LEU A 60 -8.90 -12.31 -4.89
N SER A 61 -7.83 -11.54 -4.87
CA SER A 61 -6.94 -11.37 -6.01
C SER A 61 -6.41 -12.72 -6.49
N ALA A 62 -6.41 -12.93 -7.81
CA ALA A 62 -5.92 -14.16 -8.43
C ALA A 62 -4.40 -14.35 -8.22
N THR A 63 -3.66 -13.25 -8.05
CA THR A 63 -2.21 -13.23 -7.86
C THR A 63 -1.85 -12.65 -6.51
N LYS A 64 -0.87 -13.26 -5.83
CA LYS A 64 -0.24 -12.68 -4.63
C LYS A 64 0.82 -11.65 -5.03
N GLY A 65 0.82 -10.50 -4.38
CA GLY A 65 1.89 -9.50 -4.50
C GLY A 65 2.95 -9.73 -3.43
N ARG A 66 4.21 -9.44 -3.74
CA ARG A 66 5.32 -9.47 -2.79
C ARG A 66 6.20 -8.25 -2.96
N LEU A 67 6.91 -7.86 -1.91
CA LEU A 67 7.90 -6.80 -1.97
C LEU A 67 9.27 -7.39 -2.31
N VAL A 68 9.98 -6.76 -3.24
CA VAL A 68 11.39 -7.09 -3.52
C VAL A 68 12.23 -6.01 -2.86
N ILE A 69 12.91 -6.37 -1.77
CA ILE A 69 13.73 -5.44 -0.99
C ILE A 69 15.17 -5.51 -1.49
N THR A 70 15.70 -4.36 -1.92
CA THR A 70 17.06 -4.25 -2.44
C THR A 70 17.92 -3.43 -1.48
N GLU A 71 19.07 -3.95 -1.10
CA GLU A 71 20.06 -3.18 -0.35
C GLU A 71 20.76 -2.16 -1.27
N PRO A 72 20.82 -0.88 -0.88
CA PRO A 72 21.47 0.14 -1.69
C PRO A 72 23.00 0.01 -1.59
N VAL A 73 23.66 -0.08 -2.75
CA VAL A 73 25.14 -0.17 -2.83
C VAL A 73 25.81 1.19 -2.55
N GLY A 74 25.05 2.29 -2.63
CA GLY A 74 25.53 3.64 -2.37
C GLY A 74 24.38 4.63 -2.28
N ALA A 75 24.71 5.92 -2.09
CA ALA A 75 23.70 6.97 -2.03
C ALA A 75 22.93 7.10 -3.35
N MET A 76 21.60 7.08 -3.26
CA MET A 76 20.67 7.23 -4.37
C MET A 76 19.82 8.48 -4.15
N LYS A 77 19.88 9.42 -5.08
CA LYS A 77 19.03 10.62 -5.06
C LYS A 77 17.55 10.22 -5.13
N PRO A 78 16.62 10.98 -4.50
CA PRO A 78 15.21 10.71 -4.58
C PRO A 78 14.73 10.65 -6.03
N LYS A 79 14.10 9.53 -6.39
CA LYS A 79 13.47 9.31 -7.68
C LYS A 79 11.98 9.10 -7.49
N ILE A 80 11.17 9.84 -8.24
CA ILE A 80 9.72 9.66 -8.28
C ILE A 80 9.42 8.63 -9.38
N SER A 81 8.62 7.61 -9.06
CA SER A 81 8.30 6.54 -10.01
C SER A 81 7.28 6.94 -11.07
N GLU A 82 6.52 8.01 -10.85
CA GLU A 82 5.61 8.60 -11.83
C GLU A 82 6.06 10.02 -12.22
N ASP A 83 6.24 10.24 -13.51
CA ASP A 83 6.71 11.53 -14.07
C ASP A 83 5.54 12.47 -14.43
N SER A 84 4.29 12.05 -14.19
CA SER A 84 3.08 12.75 -14.62
C SER A 84 2.27 13.31 -13.45
N LEU A 85 1.73 14.52 -13.64
CA LEU A 85 0.76 15.12 -12.71
C LEU A 85 -0.50 14.26 -12.59
N ILE A 86 -0.73 13.68 -11.42
CA ILE A 86 -1.93 12.90 -11.13
C ILE A 86 -3.06 13.85 -10.71
N LYS A 87 -4.17 13.86 -11.46
CA LYS A 87 -5.41 14.53 -11.04
C LYS A 87 -6.31 13.50 -10.35
N ARG A 88 -6.77 13.81 -9.13
CA ARG A 88 -7.71 12.97 -8.37
C ARG A 88 -8.99 13.76 -8.08
N HIS A 89 -10.13 13.12 -8.26
CA HIS A 89 -11.44 13.65 -7.87
C HIS A 89 -11.90 12.90 -6.63
N ALA A 90 -12.30 13.65 -5.60
CA ALA A 90 -12.88 13.11 -4.38
C ALA A 90 -14.27 13.70 -4.17
N SER A 91 -15.17 12.89 -3.63
CA SER A 91 -16.42 13.40 -3.05
C SER A 91 -16.09 14.06 -1.71
N GLU A 92 -16.79 15.14 -1.37
CA GLU A 92 -16.59 15.91 -0.13
C GLU A 92 -16.70 15.05 1.14
N THR A 93 -17.40 13.92 1.05
CA THR A 93 -17.65 12.97 2.14
C THR A 93 -16.64 11.83 2.25
N THR A 94 -15.67 11.73 1.34
CA THR A 94 -14.71 10.62 1.30
C THR A 94 -13.29 11.11 1.59
N GLY A 95 -12.58 10.42 2.48
CA GLY A 95 -11.16 10.73 2.75
C GLY A 95 -10.32 10.58 1.49
N LEU A 96 -9.41 11.54 1.25
CA LEU A 96 -8.51 11.55 0.10
C LEU A 96 -7.08 11.22 0.54
N ALA A 97 -6.49 10.16 -0.04
CA ALA A 97 -5.08 9.87 0.09
C ALA A 97 -4.29 10.51 -1.07
N LEU A 98 -3.36 11.39 -0.72
CA LEU A 98 -2.39 11.96 -1.67
C LEU A 98 -1.07 11.20 -1.55
N LEU A 99 -0.61 10.62 -2.65
CA LEU A 99 0.59 9.81 -2.70
C LEU A 99 1.78 10.64 -3.17
N CYS A 100 2.95 10.39 -2.57
CA CYS A 100 4.23 10.89 -3.05
C CYS A 100 5.18 9.69 -3.24
N PRO A 101 5.15 9.03 -4.41
CA PRO A 101 5.88 7.78 -4.62
C PRO A 101 7.36 8.08 -4.93
N ALA A 102 8.10 8.50 -3.91
CA ALA A 102 9.53 8.79 -3.99
C ALA A 102 10.36 7.72 -3.25
N GLN A 103 11.46 7.30 -3.86
CA GLN A 103 12.42 6.36 -3.28
C GLN A 103 13.82 6.94 -3.32
N ALA A 104 14.58 6.81 -2.23
CA ALA A 104 15.94 7.34 -2.10
C ALA A 104 16.75 6.53 -1.08
N TYR A 105 18.07 6.68 -1.12
CA TYR A 105 18.95 6.27 -0.03
C TYR A 105 20.01 7.35 0.24
N PRO A 106 20.14 7.91 1.46
CA PRO A 106 19.37 7.61 2.67
C PRO A 106 17.86 7.91 2.56
N VAL A 107 17.07 7.41 3.53
CA VAL A 107 15.61 7.58 3.57
C VAL A 107 15.26 9.08 3.50
N PRO A 108 14.37 9.50 2.56
CA PRO A 108 14.06 10.91 2.37
C PRO A 108 13.07 11.44 3.41
N PHE A 109 12.96 12.76 3.47
CA PHE A 109 11.93 13.46 4.25
C PHE A 109 10.84 14.02 3.33
N PHE A 110 9.57 13.85 3.71
CA PHE A 110 8.41 14.32 2.96
C PHE A 110 7.83 15.58 3.61
N ARG A 111 7.44 16.57 2.80
CA ARG A 111 6.88 17.87 3.21
C ARG A 111 5.68 18.24 2.37
#